data_AF-A0A2T8I6H8-F1
#
_entry.id   AF-A0A2T8I6H8-F1
#
_cell.length_a   1.000
_cell.length_b   1.000
_cell.length_c   1.000
_cell.angle_alpha   90.00
_cell.angle_beta   90.00
_cell.angle_gamma   90.00
#
_symmetry.space_group_name_H-M   'P 1'
#
loop_
_entity.id
_entity.type
_entity.pdbx_description
1 polymer ?
#
loop_
_entity_poly.entity_id
_entity_poly.type
_entity_poly.pdbx_seq_one_letter_code
_entity_poly.pdbx_strand_id
1 'polypeptide(L)'
;MLELLKHGAKPTDDMIHQSSVVRMCALGLVNLKGCQSVAAAAMMGMAKEAKMMCDWMKRENKLLTFNMSEPPELEVARFIRDRTLDVMISILQESSFPFSKDQKSIYCPFT
;
A
#
# COMPACT_ATOMS: atom_id res chain seq x y z
N MET A 1 5.42 -3.28 -10.44
CA MET A 1 6.70 -3.47 -9.71
C MET A 1 7.77 -4.12 -10.57
N LEU A 2 7.53 -5.25 -11.24
CA LEU A 2 8.49 -5.82 -12.21
C LEU A 2 8.94 -4.79 -13.27
N GLU A 3 8.03 -3.93 -13.71
CA GLU A 3 8.32 -2.89 -14.69
C GLU A 3 9.35 -1.84 -14.19
N LEU A 4 9.40 -1.56 -12.88
CA LEU A 4 10.44 -0.70 -12.30
C LEU A 4 11.82 -1.36 -12.46
N LEU A 5 11.93 -2.65 -12.15
CA LEU A 5 13.18 -3.42 -12.28
C LEU A 5 13.66 -3.48 -13.74
N LYS A 6 12.73 -3.64 -14.69
CA LYS A 6 13.05 -3.61 -16.14
C LYS A 6 13.63 -2.27 -16.60
N HIS A 7 13.23 -1.18 -15.96
CA HIS A 7 13.73 0.17 -16.25
C HIS A 7 14.90 0.58 -15.32
N GLY A 8 15.51 -0.39 -14.61
CA GLY A 8 16.75 -0.17 -13.85
C GLY A 8 16.57 0.22 -12.38
N ALA A 9 15.36 0.15 -11.82
CA ALA A 9 15.17 0.36 -10.39
C ALA A 9 15.94 -0.69 -9.58
N LYS A 10 16.59 -0.24 -8.51
CA LYS A 10 17.22 -1.15 -7.54
C LYS A 10 16.14 -1.73 -6.62
N PRO A 11 16.31 -2.94 -6.06
CA PRO A 11 15.38 -3.49 -5.06
C PRO A 11 15.22 -2.60 -3.81
N THR A 12 16.19 -1.73 -3.55
CA THR A 12 16.18 -0.73 -2.47
C THR A 12 15.48 0.57 -2.85
N ASP A 13 14.91 0.65 -4.05
CA ASP A 13 14.13 1.81 -4.49
C ASP A 13 12.93 2.01 -3.56
N ASP A 14 12.69 3.26 -3.15
CA ASP A 14 11.66 3.61 -2.18
C ASP A 14 10.27 3.13 -2.61
N MET A 15 9.97 3.14 -3.92
CA MET A 15 8.69 2.64 -4.44
C MET A 15 8.57 1.12 -4.25
N ILE A 16 9.68 0.41 -4.40
CA ILE A 16 9.73 -1.04 -4.20
C ILE A 16 9.60 -1.39 -2.72
N HIS A 17 10.27 -0.62 -1.86
CA HIS A 17 10.19 -0.78 -0.43
C HIS A 17 8.76 -0.52 0.08
N GLN A 18 8.18 0.65 -0.23
CA GLN A 18 6.81 1.00 0.17
C GLN A 18 5.80 -0.05 -0.29
N SER A 19 5.86 -0.47 -1.56
CA SER A 19 4.96 -1.50 -2.08
C SER A 19 5.06 -2.83 -1.32
N SER A 20 6.26 -3.18 -0.85
CA SER A 20 6.48 -4.40 -0.06
C SER A 20 5.88 -4.26 1.34
N VAL A 21 6.06 -3.10 2.00
CA VAL A 21 5.48 -2.81 3.32
C VAL A 21 3.95 -2.88 3.26
N VAL A 22 3.31 -2.20 2.31
CA VAL A 22 1.84 -2.23 2.21
C VAL A 22 1.35 -3.65 1.96
N ARG A 23 2.05 -4.45 1.14
CA ARG A 23 1.69 -5.87 0.91
C ARG A 23 1.75 -6.69 2.20
N MET A 24 2.79 -6.50 3.03
CA MET A 24 2.89 -7.16 4.32
C MET A 24 1.78 -6.71 5.28
N CYS A 25 1.50 -5.41 5.34
CA CYS A 25 0.40 -4.89 6.15
C CYS A 25 -0.95 -5.45 5.70
N ALA A 26 -1.20 -5.52 4.40
CA ALA A 26 -2.44 -6.05 3.85
C ALA A 26 -2.61 -7.54 4.20
N LEU A 27 -1.52 -8.31 4.11
CA LEU A 27 -1.52 -9.71 4.52
C LEU A 27 -1.81 -9.86 6.02
N GLY A 28 -1.24 -9.00 6.86
CA GLY A 28 -1.55 -8.94 8.29
C GLY A 28 -3.03 -8.67 8.56
N LEU A 29 -3.62 -7.71 7.84
CA LEU A 29 -5.05 -7.36 7.97
C LEU A 29 -6.00 -8.46 7.51
N VAL A 30 -5.66 -9.25 6.48
CA VAL A 30 -6.47 -10.40 6.06
C VAL A 30 -6.58 -11.44 7.19
N ASN A 31 -5.52 -11.58 7.99
CA ASN A 31 -5.49 -12.50 9.13
C ASN A 31 -6.24 -11.95 10.37
N LEU A 32 -6.65 -10.68 10.35
CA LEU A 32 -7.46 -10.05 11.40
C LEU A 32 -8.95 -10.18 11.08
N LYS A 33 -9.71 -10.78 11.99
CA LYS A 33 -11.15 -11.00 11.83
C LYS A 33 -11.88 -9.64 11.82
N GLY A 34 -12.62 -9.35 10.75
CA GLY A 34 -13.37 -8.10 10.59
C GLY A 34 -12.65 -7.03 9.76
N CYS A 35 -11.39 -7.24 9.39
CA CYS A 35 -10.59 -6.29 8.61
C CYS A 35 -10.42 -6.72 7.14
N GLN A 36 -11.09 -7.79 6.69
CA GLN A 36 -10.89 -8.33 5.34
C GLN A 36 -11.32 -7.35 4.24
N SER A 37 -12.39 -6.58 4.47
CA SER A 37 -12.85 -5.54 3.54
C SER A 37 -11.83 -4.40 3.40
N VAL A 38 -11.23 -3.98 4.51
CA VAL A 38 -10.17 -2.96 4.55
C VAL A 38 -8.92 -3.47 3.83
N ALA A 39 -8.52 -4.72 4.09
CA ALA A 39 -7.41 -5.34 3.39
C ALA A 39 -7.65 -5.42 1.87
N ALA A 40 -8.86 -5.83 1.46
CA ALA A 40 -9.23 -5.91 0.05
C ALA A 40 -9.24 -4.54 -0.65
N ALA A 41 -9.80 -3.51 0.00
CA ALA A 41 -9.81 -2.15 -0.52
C ALA A 41 -8.39 -1.58 -0.68
N ALA A 42 -7.53 -1.78 0.33
CA ALA A 42 -6.13 -1.37 0.28
C ALA A 42 -5.38 -2.07 -0.87
N MET A 43 -5.53 -3.40 -1.00
CA MET A 43 -4.91 -4.16 -2.10
C MET A 43 -5.41 -3.70 -3.48
N MET A 44 -6.70 -3.37 -3.62
CA MET A 44 -7.26 -2.87 -4.88
C MET A 44 -6.70 -1.49 -5.24
N GLY A 45 -6.59 -0.57 -4.27
CA GLY A 45 -5.97 0.75 -4.46
C GLY A 45 -4.52 0.64 -4.93
N MET A 46 -3.73 -0.23 -4.28
CA MET A 46 -2.36 -0.52 -4.69
C MET A 46 -2.26 -1.10 -6.11
N ALA A 47 -3.14 -2.05 -6.45
CA ALA A 47 -3.12 -2.66 -7.77
C ALA A 47 -3.41 -1.62 -8.87
N LYS A 48 -4.35 -0.70 -8.61
CA LYS A 48 -4.67 0.42 -9.51
C LYS A 48 -3.48 1.35 -9.69
N GLU A 49 -2.85 1.78 -8.60
CA GLU A 49 -1.67 2.65 -8.67
C GLU A 49 -0.50 1.97 -9.38
N ALA A 50 -0.19 0.72 -9.03
CA ALA A 50 0.88 -0.03 -9.66
C ALA A 50 0.64 -0.18 -11.17
N LYS A 51 -0.62 -0.32 -11.61
CA LYS A 51 -0.97 -0.32 -13.02
C LYS A 51 -0.68 1.03 -13.67
N MET A 52 -1.12 2.14 -13.07
CA MET A 52 -0.85 3.50 -13.57
C MET A 52 0.65 3.77 -13.73
N MET A 53 1.46 3.39 -12.73
CA MET A 53 2.91 3.49 -12.80
C MET A 53 3.48 2.67 -13.97
N CYS A 54 3.03 1.43 -14.15
CA CYS A 54 3.50 0.58 -15.24
C CYS A 54 3.11 1.12 -16.62
N ASP A 55 1.88 1.61 -16.76
CA ASP A 55 1.37 2.19 -18.01
C ASP A 55 2.13 3.47 -18.36
N TRP A 56 2.45 4.31 -17.37
CA TRP A 56 3.28 5.49 -17.56
C TRP A 56 4.72 5.15 -17.97
N MET A 57 5.38 4.23 -17.25
CA MET A 57 6.76 3.84 -17.58
C MET A 57 6.87 3.26 -18.99
N LYS A 58 5.90 2.44 -19.40
CA LYS A 58 5.84 1.91 -20.77
C LYS A 58 5.66 3.00 -21.83
N ARG A 59 4.80 4.00 -21.54
CA ARG A 59 4.54 5.12 -22.44
C ARG A 59 5.77 6.00 -22.60
N GLU A 60 6.40 6.36 -21.49
CA GLU A 60 7.51 7.32 -21.46
C GLU A 60 8.87 6.67 -21.67
N ASN A 61 8.95 5.34 -21.61
CA ASN A 61 10.19 4.55 -21.63
C ASN A 61 11.25 5.08 -20.66
N LYS A 62 10.79 5.52 -19.49
CA LYS A 62 11.60 6.16 -18.45
C LYS A 62 11.31 5.52 -17.10
N LEU A 63 12.34 5.44 -16.28
CA LEU A 63 12.18 5.08 -14.88
C LEU A 63 11.42 6.20 -14.16
N LEU A 64 10.35 5.82 -13.47
CA LEU A 64 9.64 6.72 -12.59
C LEU A 64 10.51 7.02 -11.36
N THR A 65 10.75 8.29 -11.07
CA THR A 65 11.49 8.73 -9.88
C THR A 65 10.67 9.77 -9.13
N PHE A 66 10.75 9.80 -7.79
CA PHE A 66 10.01 10.72 -6.93
C PHE A 66 10.17 12.21 -7.28
N ASN A 67 11.25 12.60 -7.96
CA ASN A 67 11.55 13.99 -8.32
C ASN A 67 11.02 14.42 -9.70
N MET A 68 10.36 13.54 -10.45
CA MET A 68 9.74 13.93 -11.72
C MET A 68 8.43 14.66 -11.46
N SER A 69 8.03 15.57 -12.36
CA SER A 69 6.66 16.08 -12.40
C SER A 69 5.74 14.89 -12.72
N GLU A 70 5.23 14.26 -11.67
CA GLU A 70 4.36 13.12 -11.82
C GLU A 70 3.06 13.54 -12.49
N PRO A 71 2.44 12.65 -13.29
CA PRO A 71 1.06 12.87 -13.70
C PRO A 71 0.22 13.19 -12.46
N PRO A 72 -0.68 14.19 -12.49
CA PRO A 72 -1.49 14.56 -11.33
C PRO A 72 -2.24 13.37 -10.70
N GLU A 73 -2.65 12.42 -11.54
CA GLU A 73 -3.33 11.17 -11.14
C GLU A 73 -2.43 10.25 -10.32
N LEU A 74 -1.13 10.27 -10.59
CA LEU A 74 -0.12 9.48 -9.91
C LEU A 74 0.23 10.08 -8.54
N GLU A 75 0.31 11.42 -8.44
CA GLU A 75 0.48 12.10 -7.14
C GLU A 75 -0.67 11.81 -6.19
N VAL A 76 -1.91 11.88 -6.68
CA VAL A 76 -3.11 11.54 -5.90
C VAL A 76 -3.06 10.07 -5.47
N ALA A 77 -2.68 9.15 -6.37
CA ALA A 77 -2.56 7.74 -6.04
C ALA A 77 -1.49 7.49 -4.97
N ARG A 78 -0.34 8.17 -5.05
CA ARG A 78 0.73 8.13 -4.05
C ARG A 78 0.23 8.62 -2.69
N PHE A 79 -0.42 9.78 -2.66
CA PHE A 79 -0.96 10.33 -1.42
C PHE A 79 -1.96 9.36 -0.76
N ILE A 80 -2.84 8.75 -1.56
CA ILE A 80 -3.78 7.74 -1.08
C ILE A 80 -3.03 6.52 -0.54
N ARG A 81 -1.97 6.06 -1.21
CA ARG A 81 -1.14 4.93 -0.74
C ARG A 81 -0.53 5.22 0.62
N ASP A 82 0.13 6.36 0.77
CA ASP A 82 0.82 6.72 2.02
C ASP A 82 -0.18 6.80 3.18
N ARG A 83 -1.33 7.46 2.98
CA ARG A 83 -2.41 7.50 3.98
C ARG A 83 -2.98 6.13 4.31
N THR A 84 -3.17 5.29 3.30
CA THR A 84 -3.67 3.93 3.50
C THR A 84 -2.67 3.11 4.31
N LEU A 85 -1.38 3.24 4.03
CA LEU A 85 -0.32 2.55 4.76
C LEU A 85 -0.32 2.94 6.24
N ASP A 86 -0.41 4.23 6.56
CA ASP A 86 -0.48 4.72 7.94
C ASP A 86 -1.64 4.09 8.71
N VAL A 87 -2.82 4.03 8.10
CA VAL A 87 -4.01 3.41 8.70
C VAL A 87 -3.79 1.92 8.93
N MET A 88 -3.26 1.20 7.94
CA MET A 88 -3.01 -0.24 8.06
C MET A 88 -1.98 -0.56 9.15
N ILE A 89 -0.92 0.24 9.26
CA ILE A 89 0.09 0.10 10.33
C ILE A 89 -0.57 0.35 11.69
N SER A 90 -1.38 1.39 11.81
CA SER A 90 -2.06 1.74 13.07
C SER A 90 -2.97 0.59 13.55
N ILE A 91 -3.79 0.04 12.65
CA ILE A 91 -4.65 -1.12 12.97
C ILE A 91 -3.82 -2.33 13.42
N LEU A 92 -2.71 -2.61 12.73
CA LEU A 92 -1.85 -3.75 13.06
C LEU A 92 -1.14 -3.55 14.41
N GLN A 93 -0.67 -2.35 14.70
CA GLN A 93 -0.07 -2.02 15.99
C GLN A 93 -1.08 -2.17 17.12
N GLU A 94 -2.28 -1.63 16.98
CA GLU A 94 -3.36 -1.78 17.96
C GLU A 94 -3.74 -3.25 18.18
N SER A 95 -3.74 -4.07 17.13
CA SER A 95 -4.04 -5.51 17.23
C SER A 95 -2.93 -6.36 17.87
N SER A 96 -1.70 -5.83 17.95
CA SER A 96 -0.52 -6.56 18.46
C SER A 96 -0.35 -6.45 19.99
N PHE A 97 -1.09 -5.56 20.65
CA PHE A 97 -1.09 -5.46 22.12
C PHE A 97 -1.96 -6.57 22.74
N PRO A 98 -1.49 -7.26 23.80
CA PRO A 98 -2.30 -8.25 24.49
C PRO A 98 -3.49 -7.56 25.17
N PHE A 99 -4.63 -7.68 24.51
CA PHE A 99 -5.93 -7.24 24.99
C PHE A 99 -6.22 -7.92 26.34
N SER A 100 -6.23 -7.14 27.44
CA SER A 100 -6.64 -7.65 28.74
C SER A 100 -8.06 -8.23 28.63
N LYS A 101 -8.26 -9.38 29.26
CA LYS A 101 -9.51 -10.17 29.26
C LYS A 101 -10.72 -9.32 29.64
N ASP A 102 -11.38 -8.72 28.66
CA ASP A 102 -12.81 -8.50 28.65
C ASP A 102 -13.24 -8.19 27.21
N GLN A 103 -14.14 -9.02 26.73
CA GLN A 103 -14.45 -9.20 25.33
C GLN A 103 -15.13 -7.99 24.69
N LYS A 104 -14.50 -7.38 23.68
CA LYS A 104 -15.18 -6.76 22.53
C LYS A 104 -14.38 -7.06 21.27
N SER A 105 -15.06 -7.65 20.29
CA SER A 105 -14.61 -7.79 18.90
C SER A 105 -13.81 -6.55 18.50
N ILE A 106 -12.58 -6.74 17.98
CA ILE A 106 -11.86 -5.65 17.32
C ILE A 106 -12.79 -5.17 16.21
N TYR A 107 -13.42 -4.03 16.45
CA TYR A 107 -14.30 -3.38 15.51
C TYR A 107 -13.38 -2.50 14.68
N CYS A 108 -13.26 -2.78 13.38
CA CYS A 108 -12.55 -1.88 12.48
C CYS A 108 -13.34 -0.55 12.52
N PRO A 109 -12.80 0.56 13.04
CA PRO A 109 -13.59 1.77 13.31
C PRO A 109 -14.08 2.51 12.04
N PHE A 110 -13.96 1.87 10.87
CA PHE A 110 -14.24 2.43 9.55
C PHE A 110 -15.35 1.67 8.78
N THR A 111 -16.12 0.79 9.45
CA THR A 111 -17.37 0.21 8.90
C THR A 111 -18.55 1.15 9.02
#